data_AF-A0A7X7FBP3-F1
#
_entry.id   AF-A0A7X7FBP3-F1
#
_cell.length_a   1.000
_cell.length_b   1.000
_cell.length_c   1.000
_cell.angle_alpha   90.00
_cell.angle_beta   90.00
_cell.angle_gamma   90.00
#
_symmetry.space_group_name_H-M   'P 1'
#
loop_
_entity.id
_entity.type
_entity.pdbx_description
1 polymer ?
#
loop_
_entity_poly.entity_id
_entity_poly.type
_entity_poly.pdbx_seq_one_letter_code
_entity_poly.pdbx_strand_id
1 'polypeptide(L)' 'MNVYTYSETRQKLSHVLDSAKKTGRVLIRRQDGTIFSLTPVDSPKSPLDVKGIATDLSTTEVVSFVRESRSRDS' A
#
# COMPACT_ATOMS: atom_id res chain seq x y z
N MET A 1 6.80 11.26 17.33
CA MET A 1 7.68 10.08 17.16
C MET A 1 7.53 9.23 18.40
N ASN A 2 7.01 8.00 18.27
CA ASN A 2 6.76 7.14 19.42
C ASN A 2 7.91 6.13 19.60
N VAL A 3 8.32 5.90 20.84
CA VAL A 3 9.34 4.93 21.21
C VAL A 3 8.68 3.84 22.06
N TYR A 4 8.83 2.59 21.65
CA TYR A 4 8.35 1.41 22.37
C TYR A 4 9.53 0.56 22.82
N THR A 5 9.37 -0.17 23.91
CA THR A 5 10.32 -1.22 24.27
C THR A 5 10.08 -2.48 23.45
N TYR A 6 11.09 -3.34 23.35
CA TYR A 6 10.98 -4.66 22.73
C TYR A 6 9.85 -5.49 23.38
N SER A 7 9.74 -5.47 24.71
CA SER A 7 8.72 -6.21 25.45
C SER A 7 7.31 -5.71 25.16
N GLU A 8 7.08 -4.40 25.13
CA GLU A 8 5.79 -3.82 24.75
C GLU A 8 5.43 -4.15 23.31
N THR A 9 6.40 -4.06 22.40
CA THR A 9 6.20 -4.39 20.99
C THR A 9 5.80 -5.85 20.81
N ARG A 10 6.42 -6.76 21.56
CA ARG A 10 6.08 -8.19 21.53
C ARG A 10 4.66 -8.47 22.05
N GLN A 11 4.21 -7.73 23.07
CA GLN A 11 2.87 -7.90 23.65
C GLN A 11 1.77 -7.23 22.82
N LYS A 12 2.08 -6.13 22.13
CA LYS A 12 1.09 -5.25 21.48
C LYS A 12 1.48 -4.89 20.04
N LEU A 13 2.00 -5.86 19.30
CA LEU A 13 2.55 -5.63 17.96
C LEU A 13 1.56 -4.94 17.02
N SER A 14 0.29 -5.35 17.03
CA SER A 14 -0.76 -4.75 16.19
C SER A 14 -0.91 -3.24 16.43
N HIS A 15 -0.93 -2.82 17.71
CA HIS A 15 -1.02 -1.40 18.06
C HIS A 15 0.22 -0.61 17.63
N VAL A 16 1.40 -1.22 17.71
CA VAL A 16 2.66 -0.61 17.26
C VAL A 16 2.67 -0.45 15.74
N LEU A 17 2.16 -1.43 14.99
CA LEU A 17 1.99 -1.35 13.54
C LEU A 17 0.99 -0.26 13.14
N ASP A 18 -0.15 -0.17 13.82
CA ASP A 18 -1.14 0.89 13.59
C ASP A 18 -0.56 2.28 13.87
N SER A 19 0.22 2.40 14.94
CA SER A 19 0.94 3.62 15.27
C SER A 19 1.94 3.98 14.17
N ALA A 20 2.74 3.02 13.70
CA ALA A 20 3.68 3.22 12.60
C ALA A 20 2.99 3.62 11.29
N LYS A 21 1.83 3.04 10.99
CA LYS A 21 1.02 3.40 9.82
C LYS A 21 0.48 4.84 9.91
N LYS A 22 0.10 5.30 11.10
CA LYS A 22 -0.41 6.67 11.33
C LYS A 22 0.69 7.72 11.37
N THR A 23 1.81 7.45 12.05
CA THR A 23 2.89 8.41 12.24
C THR A 23 3.98 8.33 11.17
N GLY A 24 3.96 7.31 10.32
CA GLY A 24 4.98 7.03 9.31
C GLY A 24 6.27 6.42 9.85
N ARG A 25 6.50 6.44 11.16
CA ARG A 25 7.66 5.82 11.82
C ARG A 25 7.45 5.67 13.32
N VAL A 26 7.93 4.57 13.88
CA VAL A 26 8.12 4.36 15.32
C VAL A 26 9.49 3.77 15.61
N LEU A 27 9.99 3.96 16.83
CA LEU A 27 11.27 3.40 17.28
C LEU A 27 11.02 2.27 18.29
N ILE A 28 11.82 1.23 18.23
CA ILE A 28 11.78 0.09 19.14
C ILE A 28 13.14 0.00 19.82
N ARG A 29 13.15 0.11 21.15
CA ARG A 29 14.35 0.02 21.98
C ARG A 29 14.47 -1.35 22.63
N ARG A 30 15.61 -2.00 22.46
CA ARG A 30 15.97 -3.23 23.18
C ARG A 30 16.73 -2.91 24.48
N GLN A 31 16.80 -3.91 25.35
CA GLN A 31 17.47 -3.82 26.66
C GLN A 31 18.98 -3.59 26.55
N ASP A 32 19.60 -4.06 25.46
CA ASP A 32 21.00 -3.80 25.09
C ASP A 32 21.27 -2.35 24.66
N GLY A 33 20.24 -1.50 24.63
CA GLY A 33 20.32 -0.11 24.21
C GLY A 33 20.15 0.10 22.71
N THR A 34 20.12 -0.98 21.91
CA THR A 34 19.94 -0.91 20.46
C THR A 34 18.55 -0.36 20.12
N ILE A 35 18.49 0.53 19.13
CA ILE A 35 17.26 1.15 18.66
C ILE A 35 17.02 0.74 17.20
N PHE A 36 15.83 0.22 16.93
CA PHE A 36 15.35 -0.11 15.60
C PHE A 36 14.25 0.87 15.17
N SER A 37 14.13 1.15 13.88
CA SER A 37 12.99 1.89 13.33
C SER A 37 12.05 0.95 12.60
N LEU A 38 10.75 1.07 12.88
CA LEU A 38 9.70 0.45 12.11
C LEU A 38 9.00 1.54 11.29
N THR A 39 9.05 1.38 9.98
CA THR A 39 8.38 2.24 9.00
C THR A 39 7.44 1.39 8.14
N PRO A 40 6.23 1.88 7.84
CA PRO A 40 5.37 1.22 6.87
C PRO A 40 6.08 1.21 5.52
N VAL A 41 5.93 0.10 4.80
CA VAL A 41 6.38 -0.02 3.42
C VAL A 41 5.16 0.21 2.55
N ASP A 42 5.26 1.15 1.62
CA ASP A 42 4.24 1.33 0.60
C ASP A 42 4.19 0.05 -0.24
N SER A 43 3.01 -0.54 -0.36
CA SER A 43 2.82 -1.62 -1.32
C SER A 43 3.15 -1.06 -2.71
N PRO A 44 4.02 -1.73 -3.49
CA PRO A 44 4.25 -1.30 -4.87
C PRO A 44 2.89 -1.23 -5.54
N LYS A 45 2.59 -0.05 -6.11
CA LYS A 45 1.39 0.14 -6.91
C LYS A 45 1.36 -0.94 -7.99
N SER A 46 0.16 -1.43 -8.31
CA SER A 46 0.01 -2.39 -9.41
C SER A 46 0.79 -1.87 -10.62
N PRO A 47 1.50 -2.73 -11.38
CA PRO A 47 2.12 -2.31 -12.64
C PRO A 47 1.10 -1.70 -13.63
N LEU A 48 -0.19 -1.97 -13.43
CA LEU A 48 -1.31 -1.42 -14.18
C LEU A 48 -1.94 -0.16 -13.54
N ASP A 49 -1.50 0.25 -12.35
CA ASP A 49 -1.90 1.50 -11.68
C ASP A 49 -1.13 2.69 -12.28
N VAL A 50 -1.42 2.95 -13.55
CA VAL A 50 -0.91 4.09 -14.31
C VAL A 50 -1.98 5.15 -14.44
N LYS A 51 -1.56 6.41 -14.52
CA LYS A 51 -2.49 7.52 -14.72
C LYS A 51 -3.22 7.34 -16.07
N GLY A 52 -4.56 7.41 -16.03
CA GLY A 52 -5.36 7.40 -17.25
C GLY A 52 -5.10 8.62 -18.14
N ILE A 53 -5.33 8.46 -19.44
CA ILE A 53 -5.33 9.56 -20.41
C ILE A 53 -6.76 10.03 -20.65
N ALA A 54 -6.97 11.34 -20.74
CA ALA A 54 -8.25 11.90 -21.12
C ALA A 54 -8.43 11.75 -22.63
N THR A 55 -9.57 11.20 -23.05
CA THR A 55 -9.93 11.00 -24.45
C THR A 55 -11.37 11.45 -24.68
N ASP A 56 -11.70 11.88 -25.88
CA ASP A 56 -13.06 12.27 -26.27
C ASP A 56 -13.98 11.06 -26.57
N LEU A 57 -13.52 9.84 -26.30
CA LEU A 57 -14.27 8.60 -26.52
C LEU A 57 -15.45 8.47 -25.56
N SER A 58 -16.61 8.10 -26.09
CA SER A 58 -17.79 7.75 -25.30
C SER A 58 -17.73 6.31 -24.78
N THR A 59 -18.41 6.06 -23.67
CA THR A 59 -18.57 4.70 -23.12
C THR A 59 -19.18 3.73 -24.15
N THR A 60 -20.10 4.22 -24.98
CA THR A 60 -20.75 3.44 -26.04
C THR A 60 -19.76 2.94 -27.09
N GLU A 61 -18.80 3.78 -27.50
CA GLU A 61 -17.76 3.41 -28.46
C GLU A 61 -16.78 2.38 -27.87
N VAL A 62 -16.41 2.54 -26.59
CA VAL A 62 -15.56 1.56 -25.90
C VAL A 62 -16.24 0.18 -25.87
N VAL A 63 -17.54 0.14 -25.55
CA VAL A 63 -18.30 -1.12 -25.51
C VAL A 63 -18.43 -1.74 -26.91
N SER A 64 -18.60 -0.95 -27.97
CA SER A 64 -18.67 -1.49 -29.33
C SER A 64 -17.34 -2.12 -29.76
N PHE A 65 -16.20 -1.47 -29.49
CA PHE A 65 -14.88 -2.05 -29.80
C PHE A 65 -14.61 -3.36 -29.06
N VAL A 66 -14.98 -3.45 -27.78
CA VAL A 66 -14.82 -4.69 -27.00
C VAL A 66 -15.68 -5.83 -27.57
N ARG A 67 -16.93 -5.53 -27.97
CA ARG A 67 -17.81 -6.52 -28.60
C ARG A 67 -17.27 -7.01 -29.93
N GLU A 68 -16.78 -6.10 -30.77
CA GLU A 68 -16.16 -6.44 -32.05
C GLU A 68 -14.95 -7.36 -31.84
N SER A 69 -14.04 -7.02 -30.93
CA SER A 69 -12.85 -7.84 -30.64
C SER A 69 -13.23 -9.27 -30.22
N ARG A 70 -14.26 -9.44 -29.38
CA ARG A 70 -14.70 -10.76 -28.90
C ARG A 70 -15.42 -11.59 -29.97
N SER A 71 -16.05 -10.92 -30.94
CA SER A 71 -16.76 -11.60 -32.04
C SER A 71 -15.83 -12.21 -33.08
N ARG A 72 -14.55 -11.80 -33.11
CA ARG A 72 -13.54 -12.28 -34.06
C ARG A 72 -12.82 -13.57 -33.62
N ASP A 73 -12.94 -13.94 -32.33
CA ASP A 73 -12.37 -15.16 -31.75
C ASP A 73 -13.38 -16.32 -31.64
N SER A 74 -14.55 -16.20 -32.29
CA SER A 74 -15.61 -17.23 -32.37
C SER A 74 -15.81 -17.70 -33.79
#